data_AF-K0FBB7-F1
#
_entry.id   AF-K0FBB7-F1
#
_cell.length_a   1.000
_cell.length_b   1.000
_cell.length_c   1.000
_cell.angle_alpha   90.00
_cell.angle_beta   90.00
_cell.angle_gamma   90.00
#
_symmetry.space_group_name_H-M   'P 1'
#
loop_
_entity.id
_entity.type
_entity.pdbx_description
1 polymer ?
#
loop_
_entity_poly.entity_id
_entity_poly.type
_entity_poly.pdbx_seq_one_letter_code
_entity_poly.pdbx_strand_id
1 'polypeptide(L)'
;MKLSWLVVPALVAVAVAGCSDDKSASRESTSSSGAATSSSAAPAADSNNDDEAGGVRIALGETKKVPIPADAVMDIRVPADWGAAANALRCTAVDSSGRNEDLRSSDAKKTETVDGKDWVTVWTFSAAPAGDVTVGCKDPDSSIAAAHPAPFVRVVPRGVLPVPPQR
;
A
#
# COMPACT_ATOMS: atom_id res chain seq x y z
N MET A 1 31.33 32.38 -27.40
CA MET A 1 32.24 32.83 -26.31
C MET A 1 32.33 31.71 -25.27
N LYS A 2 33.55 31.41 -24.82
CA LYS A 2 33.98 30.27 -23.99
C LYS A 2 33.56 30.41 -22.51
N LEU A 3 33.28 29.29 -21.83
CA LEU A 3 33.62 28.97 -20.42
C LEU A 3 33.09 27.54 -20.15
N SER A 4 33.88 26.45 -20.23
CA SER A 4 34.93 25.94 -19.32
C SER A 4 34.43 25.37 -17.99
N TRP A 5 34.68 24.06 -17.79
CA TRP A 5 35.00 23.26 -16.57
C TRP A 5 34.30 21.88 -16.66
N LEU A 6 34.93 20.74 -17.01
CA LEU A 6 36.04 19.94 -16.48
C LEU A 6 35.84 19.31 -15.06
N VAL A 7 35.72 17.97 -15.10
CA VAL A 7 36.29 16.95 -14.19
C VAL A 7 35.53 16.64 -12.89
N VAL A 8 35.16 15.36 -12.73
CA VAL A 8 35.63 14.41 -11.70
C VAL A 8 34.80 13.11 -11.82
N PRO A 9 35.43 11.92 -11.95
CA PRO A 9 34.86 10.66 -11.48
C PRO A 9 35.68 10.10 -10.31
N ALA A 10 35.03 9.63 -9.24
CA ALA A 10 35.67 8.92 -8.13
C ALA A 10 34.87 7.68 -7.75
N LEU A 11 35.54 6.53 -7.86
CA LEU A 11 35.17 5.20 -7.37
C LEU A 11 35.22 5.16 -5.84
N VAL A 12 34.22 4.56 -5.18
CA VAL A 12 34.32 4.06 -3.80
C VAL A 12 33.64 2.70 -3.72
N ALA A 13 34.40 1.67 -3.35
CA ALA A 13 33.90 0.37 -2.92
C ALA A 13 34.12 0.26 -1.41
N VAL A 14 33.09 -0.14 -0.65
CA VAL A 14 33.17 -0.48 0.77
C VAL A 14 32.52 -1.84 0.97
N ALA A 15 33.29 -2.79 1.49
CA ALA A 15 32.82 -4.03 2.09
C ALA A 15 33.05 -3.94 3.60
N VAL A 16 32.04 -4.27 4.40
CA VAL A 16 32.17 -4.48 5.84
C VAL A 16 31.37 -5.72 6.22
N ALA A 17 32.10 -6.74 6.70
CA ALA A 17 31.57 -7.84 7.47
C ALA A 17 31.41 -7.38 8.94
N GLY A 18 30.30 -7.71 9.56
CA GLY A 18 30.05 -7.46 10.98
C GLY A 18 29.29 -8.64 11.59
N CYS A 19 29.98 -9.40 12.43
CA CYS A 19 29.46 -10.48 13.27
C CYS A 19 29.69 -10.03 14.71
N SER A 20 28.65 -10.03 15.55
CA SER A 20 28.78 -9.78 16.98
C SER A 20 28.13 -10.93 17.75
N ASP A 21 28.96 -11.62 18.52
CA ASP A 21 28.66 -12.56 19.59
C ASP A 21 27.63 -12.03 20.60
N ASP A 22 26.80 -12.94 21.15
CA ASP A 22 26.51 -12.96 22.59
C ASP A 22 26.29 -14.41 23.06
N LYS A 23 26.81 -14.72 24.23
CA LYS A 23 27.12 -16.07 24.74
C LYS A 23 26.40 -16.28 26.08
N SER A 24 25.80 -17.46 26.22
CA SER A 24 25.80 -18.33 27.42
C SER A 24 24.42 -18.74 27.95
N ALA A 25 24.31 -20.06 28.15
CA ALA A 25 23.81 -20.74 29.35
C ALA A 25 22.67 -21.74 29.09
N SER A 26 23.08 -23.02 29.13
CA SER A 26 22.53 -24.03 30.04
C SER A 26 21.18 -24.68 29.73
N ARG A 27 21.26 -25.91 29.21
CA ARG A 27 20.89 -27.19 29.85
C ARG A 27 20.12 -28.15 28.94
N GLU A 28 20.69 -29.35 28.84
CA GLU A 28 20.13 -30.60 28.33
C GLU A 28 18.82 -31.02 29.02
N SER A 29 17.89 -31.62 28.26
CA SER A 29 17.57 -33.06 28.36
C SER A 29 16.47 -33.45 27.35
N THR A 30 16.87 -34.30 26.40
CA THR A 30 16.28 -35.61 26.11
C THR A 30 14.82 -35.74 25.64
N SER A 31 14.72 -36.17 24.37
CA SER A 31 13.83 -37.20 23.78
C SER A 31 12.33 -36.94 23.63
N SER A 32 11.89 -36.81 22.38
CA SER A 32 11.27 -37.91 21.60
C SER A 32 10.23 -37.37 20.60
N SER A 33 10.53 -37.59 19.32
CA SER A 33 9.66 -37.92 18.19
C SER A 33 8.16 -37.59 18.28
N GLY A 34 7.72 -36.67 17.41
CA GLY A 34 6.31 -36.53 17.02
C GLY A 34 6.21 -35.73 15.72
N ALA A 35 5.77 -36.39 14.65
CA ALA A 35 5.49 -35.78 13.35
C ALA A 35 4.24 -34.89 13.40
N ALA A 36 4.32 -33.67 12.87
CA ALA A 36 3.17 -32.84 12.47
C ALA A 36 3.68 -31.87 11.39
N THR A 37 3.38 -32.11 10.12
CA THR A 37 2.19 -31.62 9.40
C THR A 37 2.23 -30.11 9.17
N SER A 38 2.39 -29.77 7.90
CA SER A 38 2.23 -28.45 7.29
C SER A 38 1.00 -27.72 7.80
N SER A 39 1.17 -26.46 8.21
CA SER A 39 0.12 -25.45 8.14
C SER A 39 0.75 -24.09 7.87
N SER A 40 0.51 -23.64 6.64
CA SER A 40 0.76 -22.28 6.17
C SER A 40 -0.04 -21.32 7.04
N ALA A 41 0.64 -20.58 7.91
CA ALA A 41 0.02 -19.46 8.62
C ALA A 41 0.09 -18.25 7.70
N ALA A 42 -1.06 -17.94 7.07
CA ALA A 42 -1.27 -16.65 6.44
C ALA A 42 -1.03 -15.53 7.47
N PRO A 43 -0.33 -14.45 7.12
CA PRO A 43 -0.16 -13.33 8.03
C PRO A 43 -1.53 -12.73 8.31
N ALA A 44 -1.90 -12.65 9.60
CA ALA A 44 -3.07 -11.93 10.04
C ALA A 44 -2.93 -10.46 9.61
N ALA A 45 -3.97 -9.93 8.96
CA ALA A 45 -4.07 -8.52 8.61
C ALA A 45 -3.90 -7.67 9.87
N ASP A 46 -2.91 -6.78 9.84
CA ASP A 46 -2.56 -5.86 10.91
C ASP A 46 -3.74 -4.90 11.14
N SER A 47 -4.57 -5.22 12.13
CA SER A 47 -5.95 -4.71 12.31
C SER A 47 -6.03 -3.29 12.87
N ASN A 48 -4.96 -2.50 12.76
CA ASN A 48 -4.83 -1.17 13.39
C ASN A 48 -4.94 0.01 12.41
N ASN A 49 -5.43 -0.22 11.18
CA ASN A 49 -5.70 0.86 10.22
C ASN A 49 -6.89 0.55 9.28
N ASP A 50 -7.76 -0.37 9.70
CA ASP A 50 -9.02 -0.65 9.00
C ASP A 50 -10.04 0.37 9.49
N ASP A 51 -10.25 1.42 8.72
CA ASP A 51 -11.36 2.32 9.00
C ASP A 51 -12.68 1.57 8.86
N GLU A 52 -13.59 1.91 9.79
CA GLU A 52 -14.97 1.45 10.00
C GLU A 52 -15.82 1.23 8.73
N ALA A 53 -15.33 1.67 7.58
CA ALA A 53 -15.98 1.65 6.30
C ALA A 53 -15.37 0.68 5.26
N GLY A 54 -14.61 -0.34 5.68
CA GLY A 54 -14.24 -1.48 4.84
C GLY A 54 -13.16 -1.20 3.79
N GLY A 55 -12.22 -0.30 4.07
CA GLY A 55 -11.13 0.02 3.14
C GLY A 55 -9.80 0.32 3.83
N VAL A 56 -8.72 0.14 3.09
CA VAL A 56 -7.36 0.39 3.56
C VAL A 56 -6.97 1.84 3.29
N ARG A 57 -6.65 2.61 4.33
CA ARG A 57 -6.02 3.94 4.19
C ARG A 57 -4.53 3.83 3.88
N ILE A 58 -4.07 4.65 2.93
CA ILE A 58 -2.66 4.75 2.50
C ILE A 58 -2.31 6.23 2.37
N ALA A 59 -1.34 6.70 3.16
CA ALA A 59 -0.85 8.06 3.04
C ALA A 59 -0.15 8.28 1.68
N LEU A 60 -0.22 9.50 1.13
CA LEU A 60 0.51 9.81 -0.09
C LEU A 60 2.02 9.71 0.16
N GLY A 61 2.74 9.07 -0.76
CA GLY A 61 4.16 8.78 -0.65
C GLY A 61 4.48 7.44 0.02
N GLU A 62 3.51 6.81 0.67
CA GLU A 62 3.65 5.48 1.27
C GLU A 62 3.09 4.36 0.37
N THR A 63 3.43 3.13 0.72
CA THR A 63 2.87 1.91 0.12
C THR A 63 2.31 1.01 1.20
N LYS A 64 1.20 0.33 0.93
CA LYS A 64 0.60 -0.62 1.87
C LYS A 64 0.07 -1.86 1.16
N LYS A 65 0.13 -3.01 1.83
CA LYS A 65 -0.53 -4.23 1.37
C LYS A 65 -2.04 -4.10 1.55
N VAL A 66 -2.79 -4.49 0.53
CA VAL A 66 -4.23 -4.47 0.49
C VAL A 66 -4.71 -5.90 0.17
N PRO A 67 -5.47 -6.53 1.07
CA PRO A 67 -6.05 -7.84 0.79
C PRO A 67 -7.12 -7.73 -0.29
N ILE A 68 -7.10 -8.66 -1.24
CA ILE A 68 -8.05 -8.70 -2.36
C ILE A 68 -9.17 -9.68 -2.03
N PRO A 69 -10.43 -9.21 -1.91
CA PRO A 69 -11.56 -10.08 -1.67
C PRO A 69 -11.90 -10.93 -2.90
N ALA A 70 -12.84 -11.86 -2.74
CA ALA A 70 -13.21 -12.82 -3.78
C ALA A 70 -13.78 -12.15 -5.05
N ASP A 71 -14.36 -10.97 -4.93
CA ASP A 71 -14.94 -10.14 -6.01
C ASP A 71 -13.89 -9.34 -6.81
N ALA A 72 -12.61 -9.45 -6.46
CA ALA A 72 -11.42 -9.17 -7.29
C ALA A 72 -11.28 -7.75 -7.90
N VAL A 73 -12.21 -6.82 -7.69
CA VAL A 73 -12.15 -5.46 -8.23
C VAL A 73 -12.03 -4.45 -7.09
N MET A 74 -11.01 -3.60 -7.16
CA MET A 74 -10.70 -2.59 -6.16
C MET A 74 -10.80 -1.20 -6.76
N ASP A 75 -11.30 -0.25 -5.97
CA ASP A 75 -11.33 1.17 -6.27
C ASP A 75 -10.34 1.92 -5.37
N ILE A 76 -9.51 2.77 -5.98
CA ILE A 76 -8.73 3.78 -5.26
C ILE A 76 -9.54 5.07 -5.26
N ARG A 77 -9.88 5.53 -4.06
CA ARG A 77 -10.73 6.70 -3.82
C ARG A 77 -9.95 7.80 -3.13
N VAL A 78 -10.33 9.03 -3.47
CA VAL A 78 -9.80 10.26 -2.89
C VAL A 78 -10.94 11.14 -2.39
N PRO A 79 -10.69 12.05 -1.44
CA PRO A 79 -11.65 13.10 -1.09
C PRO A 79 -12.08 13.92 -2.31
N ALA A 80 -13.37 14.21 -2.44
CA ALA A 80 -13.92 14.96 -3.56
C ALA A 80 -13.39 16.41 -3.63
N ASP A 81 -13.01 16.99 -2.49
CA ASP A 81 -12.47 18.34 -2.36
C ASP A 81 -11.07 18.50 -2.99
N TRP A 82 -10.35 17.41 -3.27
CA TRP A 82 -9.11 17.45 -4.05
C TRP A 82 -9.33 17.89 -5.51
N GLY A 83 -10.56 17.74 -6.02
CA GLY A 83 -10.98 18.28 -7.31
C GLY A 83 -10.04 17.92 -8.46
N ALA A 84 -9.53 18.93 -9.17
CA ALA A 84 -8.64 18.75 -10.31
C ALA A 84 -7.24 18.24 -9.91
N ALA A 85 -6.78 18.51 -8.69
CA ALA A 85 -5.47 18.06 -8.22
C ALA A 85 -5.37 16.53 -8.17
N ALA A 86 -6.50 15.84 -7.97
CA ALA A 86 -6.58 14.38 -8.03
C ALA A 86 -6.13 13.79 -9.39
N ASN A 87 -6.22 14.54 -10.50
CA ASN A 87 -5.78 14.08 -11.82
C ASN A 87 -4.24 14.00 -11.93
N ALA A 88 -3.50 14.73 -11.09
CA ALA A 88 -2.04 14.68 -11.03
C ALA A 88 -1.55 13.47 -10.22
N LEU A 89 -2.43 12.84 -9.44
CA LEU A 89 -2.09 11.67 -8.63
C LEU A 89 -1.60 10.51 -9.51
N ARG A 90 -0.53 9.85 -9.07
CA ARG A 90 0.02 8.66 -9.72
C ARG A 90 -0.01 7.51 -8.73
N CYS A 91 -0.83 6.51 -9.02
CA CYS A 91 -0.94 5.32 -8.20
C CYS A 91 -0.27 4.13 -8.89
N THR A 92 0.13 3.16 -8.07
CA THR A 92 0.67 1.87 -8.47
C THR A 92 -0.01 0.79 -7.65
N ALA A 93 -0.20 -0.38 -8.25
CA ALA A 93 -0.73 -1.57 -7.62
C ALA A 93 0.13 -2.73 -8.12
N VAL A 94 0.79 -3.45 -7.21
CA VAL A 94 1.74 -4.52 -7.55
C VAL A 94 1.35 -5.79 -6.83
N ASP A 95 1.17 -6.89 -7.58
CA ASP A 95 0.83 -8.18 -7.02
C ASP A 95 2.00 -8.82 -6.25
N SER A 96 1.73 -9.94 -5.58
CA SER A 96 2.75 -10.69 -4.83
C SER A 96 3.88 -11.26 -5.69
N SER A 97 3.72 -11.32 -7.02
CA SER A 97 4.76 -11.74 -7.98
C SER A 97 5.63 -10.58 -8.46
N GLY A 98 5.32 -9.35 -8.06
CA GLY A 98 6.02 -8.14 -8.50
C GLY A 98 5.51 -7.59 -9.83
N ARG A 99 4.37 -8.07 -10.35
CA ARG A 99 3.76 -7.53 -11.57
C ARG A 99 2.87 -6.35 -11.23
N ASN A 100 2.89 -5.34 -12.10
CA ASN A 100 1.95 -4.23 -12.00
C ASN A 100 0.55 -4.68 -12.43
N GLU A 101 -0.44 -4.34 -11.62
CA GLU A 101 -1.85 -4.44 -11.99
C GLU A 101 -2.23 -3.29 -12.92
N ASP A 102 -3.20 -3.55 -13.79
CA ASP A 102 -3.71 -2.58 -14.76
C ASP A 102 -4.64 -1.58 -14.07
N LEU A 103 -4.14 -0.38 -13.78
CA LEU A 103 -4.91 0.72 -13.22
C LEU A 103 -5.63 1.47 -14.34
N ARG A 104 -6.95 1.42 -14.31
CA ARG A 104 -7.82 2.15 -15.23
C ARG A 104 -8.33 3.42 -14.58
N SER A 105 -8.17 4.54 -15.27
CA SER A 105 -8.79 5.80 -14.84
C SER A 105 -10.30 5.61 -14.81
N SER A 106 -10.94 6.03 -13.72
CA SER A 106 -12.39 5.91 -13.63
C SER A 106 -13.04 7.05 -14.42
N ASP A 107 -13.54 6.75 -15.61
CA ASP A 107 -14.32 7.72 -16.42
C ASP A 107 -15.62 8.13 -15.72
N ALA A 108 -16.14 7.24 -14.87
CA ALA A 108 -17.22 7.55 -13.95
C ALA A 108 -16.63 8.09 -12.65
N LYS A 109 -16.59 9.41 -12.47
CA LYS A 109 -16.38 10.05 -11.16
C LYS A 109 -17.59 9.77 -10.27
N LYS A 110 -17.76 8.52 -9.86
CA LYS A 110 -18.80 8.13 -8.90
C LYS A 110 -18.38 8.70 -7.55
N THR A 111 -19.21 9.59 -7.04
CA THR A 111 -19.08 10.11 -5.68
C THR A 111 -19.84 9.22 -4.71
N GLU A 112 -19.22 8.87 -3.59
CA GLU A 112 -19.83 8.14 -2.50
C GLU A 112 -19.54 8.87 -1.19
N THR A 113 -20.58 9.07 -0.38
CA THR A 113 -20.44 9.69 0.94
C THR A 113 -20.16 8.61 1.97
N VAL A 114 -19.03 8.73 2.68
CA VAL A 114 -18.61 7.84 3.77
C VAL A 114 -18.21 8.71 4.95
N ASP A 115 -18.79 8.47 6.12
CA ASP A 115 -18.55 9.25 7.34
C ASP A 115 -18.74 10.77 7.16
N GLY A 116 -19.75 11.15 6.36
CA GLY A 116 -20.06 12.56 6.04
C GLY A 116 -19.05 13.24 5.10
N LYS A 117 -18.07 12.50 4.57
CA LYS A 117 -17.13 12.99 3.57
C LYS A 117 -17.42 12.36 2.21
N ASP A 118 -17.39 13.18 1.17
CA ASP A 118 -17.53 12.72 -0.21
C ASP A 118 -16.20 12.20 -0.75
N TRP A 119 -16.26 11.00 -1.33
CA TRP A 119 -15.13 10.30 -1.93
C TRP A 119 -15.39 10.05 -3.41
N VAL A 120 -14.39 10.26 -4.25
CA VAL A 120 -14.44 10.02 -5.70
C VAL A 120 -13.46 8.92 -6.06
N THR A 121 -13.90 7.96 -6.87
CA THR A 121 -12.99 6.96 -7.46
C THR A 121 -12.11 7.61 -8.53
N VAL A 122 -10.79 7.45 -8.40
CA VAL A 122 -9.81 7.94 -9.38
C VAL A 122 -9.22 6.81 -10.22
N TRP A 123 -9.03 5.65 -9.61
CA TRP A 123 -8.48 4.47 -10.28
C TRP A 123 -9.27 3.23 -9.89
N THR A 124 -9.31 2.29 -10.82
CA THR A 124 -9.84 0.95 -10.60
C THR A 124 -8.82 -0.05 -11.10
N PHE A 125 -8.64 -1.13 -10.36
CA PHE A 125 -7.90 -2.28 -10.85
C PHE A 125 -8.62 -3.57 -10.48
N SER A 126 -8.28 -4.63 -11.20
CA SER A 126 -8.65 -6.00 -10.84
C SER A 126 -7.38 -6.74 -10.46
N ALA A 127 -7.47 -7.64 -9.49
CA ALA A 127 -6.36 -8.45 -9.02
C ALA A 127 -6.83 -9.88 -8.75
N ALA A 128 -5.90 -10.82 -8.64
CA ALA A 128 -6.25 -12.20 -8.29
C ALA A 128 -6.95 -12.25 -6.92
N PRO A 129 -8.10 -12.94 -6.79
CA PRO A 129 -8.83 -13.02 -5.52
C PRO A 129 -8.02 -13.75 -4.46
N ALA A 130 -8.29 -13.44 -3.18
CA ALA A 130 -7.66 -14.06 -2.01
C ALA A 130 -6.11 -13.92 -1.96
N GLY A 131 -5.56 -12.92 -2.64
CA GLY A 131 -4.16 -12.51 -2.55
C GLY A 131 -4.00 -11.12 -1.92
N ASP A 132 -2.76 -10.63 -1.90
CA ASP A 132 -2.42 -9.27 -1.52
C ASP A 132 -1.87 -8.49 -2.72
N VAL A 133 -2.21 -7.21 -2.78
CA VAL A 133 -1.59 -6.24 -3.70
C VAL A 133 -0.96 -5.13 -2.89
N THR A 134 0.26 -4.74 -3.23
CA THR A 134 0.92 -3.55 -2.67
C THR A 134 0.49 -2.33 -3.47
N VAL A 135 -0.23 -1.41 -2.82
CA VAL A 135 -0.72 -0.17 -3.44
C VAL A 135 0.04 1.01 -2.88
N GLY A 136 0.37 1.98 -3.72
CA GLY A 136 0.93 3.27 -3.29
C GLY A 136 0.60 4.38 -4.26
N CYS A 137 0.37 5.59 -3.73
CA CYS A 137 0.03 6.76 -4.52
C CYS A 137 0.96 7.93 -4.21
N LYS A 138 1.41 8.62 -5.25
CA LYS A 138 2.29 9.79 -5.20
C LYS A 138 1.61 11.00 -5.81
N ASP A 139 1.86 12.16 -5.21
CA ASP A 139 1.49 13.47 -5.73
C ASP A 139 2.76 14.16 -6.27
N PRO A 140 3.10 13.94 -7.55
CA PRO A 140 4.39 14.39 -8.10
C PRO A 140 4.54 15.90 -8.10
N ASP A 141 3.43 16.63 -8.28
CA ASP A 141 3.40 18.09 -8.37
C ASP A 141 3.15 18.73 -6.99
N SER A 142 3.04 17.94 -5.92
CA SER A 142 2.73 18.37 -4.55
C SER A 142 1.45 19.23 -4.45
N SER A 143 0.53 19.11 -5.41
CA SER A 143 -0.67 19.94 -5.53
C SER A 143 -1.72 19.62 -4.46
N ILE A 144 -1.70 18.39 -3.94
CA ILE A 144 -2.57 17.91 -2.86
C ILE A 144 -1.86 18.12 -1.52
N ALA A 145 -0.59 17.70 -1.43
CA ALA A 145 0.18 17.77 -0.19
C ALA A 145 0.39 19.19 0.33
N ALA A 146 0.43 20.20 -0.56
CA ALA A 146 0.53 21.60 -0.17
C ALA A 146 -0.75 22.15 0.50
N ALA A 147 -1.92 21.61 0.15
CA ALA A 147 -3.22 22.12 0.62
C ALA A 147 -3.82 21.28 1.76
N HIS A 148 -3.43 20.01 1.89
CA HIS A 148 -4.04 19.06 2.82
C HIS A 148 -2.97 18.45 3.74
N PRO A 149 -2.98 18.74 5.05
CA PRO A 149 -2.07 18.08 5.98
C PRO A 149 -2.42 16.59 6.08
N ALA A 150 -1.40 15.73 5.94
CA ALA A 150 -1.53 14.26 5.95
C ALA A 150 -2.54 13.70 4.92
N PRO A 151 -2.32 13.94 3.61
CA PRO A 151 -3.23 13.45 2.58
C PRO A 151 -3.15 11.93 2.46
N PHE A 152 -4.30 11.27 2.31
CA PHE A 152 -4.38 9.82 2.15
C PHE A 152 -5.44 9.42 1.12
N VAL A 153 -5.22 8.27 0.49
CA VAL A 153 -6.22 7.59 -0.35
C VAL A 153 -6.86 6.44 0.42
N ARG A 154 -8.01 5.99 -0.06
CA ARG A 154 -8.66 4.76 0.40
C ARG A 154 -8.67 3.74 -0.72
N VAL A 155 -8.25 2.53 -0.45
CA VAL A 155 -8.42 1.39 -1.35
C VAL A 155 -9.55 0.53 -0.81
N VAL A 156 -10.63 0.39 -1.58
CA VAL A 156 -11.84 -0.32 -1.17
C VAL A 156 -12.24 -1.37 -2.20
N PRO A 157 -12.79 -2.51 -1.79
CA PRO A 157 -13.46 -3.41 -2.71
C PRO A 157 -14.64 -2.72 -3.39
N ARG A 158 -14.83 -3.01 -4.68
CA ARG A 158 -15.98 -2.48 -5.41
C ARG A 158 -17.25 -3.20 -5.01
N GLY A 159 -18.32 -2.44 -4.75
CA GLY A 159 -19.63 -3.02 -4.45
C GLY A 159 -19.81 -3.45 -3.00
N VAL A 160 -18.74 -3.47 -2.21
CA VAL A 160 -18.83 -3.54 -0.75
C VAL A 160 -19.09 -2.13 -0.24
N LEU A 161 -20.31 -1.90 0.26
CA LEU A 161 -20.62 -0.69 0.99
C LEU A 161 -20.00 -0.77 2.39
N PRO A 162 -19.53 0.37 2.96
CA PRO A 162 -19.24 0.47 4.38
C PRO A 162 -20.36 -0.17 5.20
N VAL A 163 -20.04 -1.16 6.04
CA VAL A 163 -21.00 -1.65 7.02
C VAL A 163 -21.18 -0.51 8.02
N PRO A 164 -22.38 0.05 8.21
CA PRO A 164 -22.57 1.09 9.20
C PRO A 164 -22.17 0.54 10.58
N PRO A 165 -21.60 1.37 11.49
CA PRO A 165 -21.25 0.92 12.82
C PRO A 165 -22.44 0.22 13.47
N GLN A 166 -22.21 -0.99 13.98
CA GLN A 166 -23.16 -1.68 14.84
C GLN A 166 -23.36 -0.79 16.06
N ARG A 167 -24.51 -0.11 16.12
CA ARG A 167 -24.93 0.66 17.31
C ARG A 167 -25.11 -0.23 18.52
#